data_AF-A0A2V8FEV4-F1
#
_entry.id   AF-A0A2V8FEV4-F1
#
_cell.length_a   1.000
_cell.length_b   1.000
_cell.length_c   1.000
_cell.angle_alpha   90.00
_cell.angle_beta   90.00
_cell.angle_gamma   90.00
#
_symmetry.space_group_name_H-M   'P 1'
#
loop_
_entity.id
_entity.type
_entity.pdbx_description
1 polymer ?
#
loop_
_entity_poly.entity_id
_entity_poly.type
_entity_poly.pdbx_seq_one_letter_code
_entity_poly.pdbx_strand_id
1 'polypeptide(L)' 'MKYSDIRMSRRTTTIRIDDALLEGLQIMKDRDGVPISEQVRRAIQAWLESKGVSLKPERKRAATRKRP' A
#
# COMPACT_ATOMS: atom_id res chain seq x y z
N MET A 1 13.68 -4.88 13.63
CA MET A 1 12.30 -5.34 13.85
C MET A 1 11.71 -5.67 12.47
N LYS A 2 11.54 -6.96 12.13
CA LYS A 2 11.00 -7.38 10.83
C LYS A 2 9.51 -7.68 11.01
N TYR A 3 8.64 -6.91 10.36
CA TYR A 3 7.20 -7.17 10.34
C TYR A 3 6.90 -8.29 9.32
N SER A 4 7.18 -9.53 9.70
CA SER A 4 6.92 -10.74 8.90
C SER A 4 5.60 -11.36 9.33
N ASP A 5 4.48 -10.84 8.81
CA ASP A 5 3.23 -11.58 8.45
C ASP A 5 2.10 -10.56 8.17
N ILE A 6 2.23 -9.75 7.11
CA ILE A 6 1.11 -8.94 6.63
C ILE A 6 0.23 -9.87 5.79
N ARG A 7 -0.78 -10.47 6.41
CA ARG A 7 -1.85 -11.16 5.68
C ARG A 7 -2.46 -10.19 4.66
N MET A 8 -2.76 -10.66 3.45
CA MET A 8 -3.32 -9.86 2.35
C MET A 8 -4.78 -9.38 2.59
N SER A 9 -5.21 -9.21 3.84
CA SER A 9 -6.51 -8.64 4.17
C SER A 9 -6.42 -7.11 4.22
N ARG A 10 -7.20 -6.44 3.38
CA ARG A 10 -7.34 -4.97 3.43
C ARG A 10 -8.19 -4.63 4.66
N ARG A 11 -7.68 -3.78 5.55
CA ARG A 11 -8.42 -3.24 6.69
C ARG A 11 -8.83 -1.81 6.39
N THR A 12 -10.09 -1.48 6.64
CA THR A 12 -10.56 -0.08 6.59
C THR A 12 -9.97 0.68 7.75
N THR A 13 -9.39 1.85 7.48
CA THR A 13 -8.85 2.77 8.49
C THR A 13 -9.34 4.17 8.17
N THR A 14 -9.87 4.87 9.17
CA THR A 14 -10.30 6.27 9.04
C THR A 14 -9.19 7.18 9.55
N ILE A 15 -8.76 8.12 8.73
CA ILE A 15 -7.75 9.14 9.07
C ILE A 15 -8.32 10.53 8.77
N ARG A 16 -7.96 11.52 9.59
CA ARG A 16 -8.23 12.94 9.29
C ARG A 16 -7.15 13.44 8.35
N ILE A 17 -7.54 14.23 7.36
CA ILE A 17 -6.64 14.88 6.39
C ILE A 17 -7.13 16.30 6.15
N ASP A 18 -6.22 17.19 5.75
CA ASP A 18 -6.56 18.57 5.42
C ASP A 18 -7.39 18.65 4.14
N ASP A 19 -8.33 19.61 4.10
CA ASP A 19 -9.26 19.76 2.97
C ASP A 19 -8.54 20.02 1.64
N ALA A 20 -7.46 20.81 1.67
CA ALA A 20 -6.64 21.08 0.48
C ALA A 20 -5.99 19.81 -0.09
N LEU A 21 -5.59 18.86 0.76
CA LEU A 21 -5.06 17.57 0.31
C LEU A 21 -6.16 16.70 -0.28
N LEU A 22 -7.34 16.67 0.35
CA LEU A 22 -8.49 15.94 -0.19
C LEU A 22 -8.90 16.47 -1.56
N GLU A 23 -8.93 17.78 -1.74
CA GLU A 23 -9.20 18.43 -3.02
C GLU A 23 -8.17 18.02 -4.10
N GLY A 24 -6.88 18.06 -3.76
CA GLY A 24 -5.82 17.59 -4.68
C GLY A 24 -6.00 16.13 -5.12
N LEU A 25 -6.36 15.24 -4.19
CA LEU A 25 -6.62 13.83 -4.49
C LEU A 25 -7.86 13.66 -5.40
N GLN A 26 -8.88 14.50 -5.20
CA GLN A 26 -10.09 14.49 -6.01
C GLN A 26 -9.81 14.97 -7.45
N ILE A 27 -9.02 16.03 -7.62
CA ILE A 27 -8.56 16.49 -8.95
C ILE A 27 -7.81 15.38 -9.69
N MET A 28 -6.88 14.68 -9.00
CA MET A 28 -6.14 13.57 -9.62
C MET A 28 -7.04 12.40 -10.00
N LYS A 29 -8.08 12.12 -9.20
CA LYS A 29 -9.05 11.08 -9.51
C LYS A 29 -9.82 11.44 -10.79
N ASP A 30 -10.26 12.68 -10.92
CA ASP A 30 -11.06 13.12 -12.06
C ASP A 30 -10.21 13.23 -13.33
N ARG A 31 -8.94 13.66 -13.21
CA ARG A 31 -8.00 13.77 -14.34
C ARG A 31 -7.49 12.42 -14.83
N ASP A 32 -7.05 11.55 -13.90
CA ASP A 32 -6.28 10.33 -14.24
C ASP A 32 -7.09 9.03 -14.04
N GLY A 33 -8.32 9.11 -13.50
CA GLY A 33 -9.15 7.95 -13.18
C GLY A 33 -8.62 7.11 -12.01
N VAL A 34 -7.66 7.61 -11.23
CA VAL A 34 -7.04 6.85 -10.12
C VAL A 34 -7.86 7.04 -8.83
N PRO A 35 -8.39 5.95 -8.22
CA PRO A 35 -9.15 6.06 -6.98
C PRO A 35 -8.31 6.64 -5.83
N ILE A 36 -8.94 7.47 -4.98
CA ILE A 36 -8.29 8.11 -3.82
C ILE A 36 -7.61 7.07 -2.92
N SER A 37 -8.23 5.91 -2.69
CA SER A 37 -7.64 4.82 -1.91
C SER A 37 -6.32 4.31 -2.49
N GLU A 38 -6.21 4.22 -3.83
CA GLU A 38 -4.98 3.82 -4.50
C GLU A 38 -3.92 4.92 -4.48
N GLN A 39 -4.33 6.19 -4.60
CA GLN A 39 -3.41 7.33 -4.44
C GLN A 39 -2.78 7.33 -3.04
N VAL A 40 -3.60 7.22 -1.99
CA VAL A 40 -3.16 7.16 -0.59
C VAL A 40 -2.26 5.93 -0.37
N ARG A 41 -2.65 4.76 -0.89
CA ARG A 41 -1.83 3.54 -0.80
C ARG A 41 -0.44 3.72 -1.40
N ARG A 42 -0.35 4.30 -2.61
CA ARG A 42 0.93 4.55 -3.30
C ARG A 42 1.77 5.57 -2.55
N ALA A 43 1.17 6.65 -2.07
CA ALA A 43 1.85 7.68 -1.30
C ALA A 43 2.44 7.12 0.02
N ILE A 44 1.64 6.37 0.77
CA ILE A 44 2.08 5.70 2.01
C ILE A 44 3.20 4.71 1.72
N GLN A 45 3.07 3.89 0.67
CA GLN A 45 4.11 2.93 0.29
C GLN A 45 5.43 3.64 -0.03
N ALA A 46 5.40 4.66 -0.89
CA ALA A 46 6.59 5.43 -1.26
C ALA A 46 7.22 6.12 -0.04
N TRP A 47 6.40 6.69 0.85
CA TRP A 47 6.89 7.30 2.08
C TRP A 47 7.56 6.26 3.00
N LEU A 48 6.95 5.11 3.23
CA LEU A 48 7.53 4.03 4.05
C LEU A 48 8.85 3.50 3.47
N GLU A 49 8.90 3.29 2.15
CA GLU A 49 10.12 2.89 1.46
C GLU A 49 11.22 3.94 1.62
N SER A 50 10.89 5.24 1.52
CA SER A 50 11.84 6.35 1.76
C SER A 50 12.40 6.37 3.19
N LYS A 51 11.67 5.79 4.16
CA LYS A 51 12.10 5.64 5.55
C LYS A 51 12.78 4.30 5.84
N GLY A 52 13.05 3.49 4.82
CA GLY A 52 13.67 2.17 4.97
C GLY A 52 12.73 1.09 5.49
N VAL A 53 11.42 1.35 5.55
CA VAL A 53 10.40 0.37 5.95
C VAL A 53 9.99 -0.43 4.71
N SER A 54 10.64 -1.59 4.51
CA SER A 54 10.34 -2.48 3.39
C SER A 54 9.05 -3.25 3.62
N LEU A 55 8.04 -3.00 2.78
CA LEU A 55 6.77 -3.74 2.75
C LEU A 55 6.82 -5.04 1.92
N LYS A 56 8.01 -5.50 1.49
CA LYS A 56 8.15 -6.74 0.71
C LYS A 56 7.40 -7.89 1.38
N PRO A 57 6.31 -8.40 0.78
CA PRO A 57 5.62 -9.55 1.32
C PRO A 57 6.61 -10.71 1.30
N GLU A 58 6.69 -11.45 2.41
CA GLU A 58 7.47 -12.67 2.48
C GLU A 58 6.87 -13.66 1.47
N ARG A 59 7.41 -13.68 0.25
CA ARG A 59 7.04 -14.67 -0.75
C ARG A 59 7.44 -16.01 -0.16
N LYS A 60 6.46 -16.79 0.31
CA LYS A 60 6.67 -18.22 0.57
C LYS A 60 7.20 -18.80 -0.73
N ARG A 61 8.51 -19.10 -0.78
CA ARG A 61 9.11 -19.78 -1.91
C ARG A 61 8.31 -21.07 -2.09
N ALA A 62 7.73 -21.27 -3.27
CA ALA A 62 7.05 -22.51 -3.57
C ALA A 62 8.06 -23.65 -3.33
N ALA A 63 7.73 -24.57 -2.43
CA ALA A 63 8.56 -25.75 -2.22
C ALA A 63 8.57 -26.52 -3.53
N THR A 64 9.76 -26.68 -4.14
CA THR A 64 9.94 -27.53 -5.31
C THR A 64 9.45 -28.92 -4.94
N ARG A 65 8.31 -29.33 -5.49
CA ARG A 65 7.70 -30.64 -5.23
C ARG A 65 8.66 -31.69 -5.79
N LYS A 66 9.31 -32.47 -4.91
CA LYS A 66 10.12 -33.63 -5.32
C LYS A 66 9.14 -34.60 -6.00
N ARG A 67 9.27 -34.77 -7.32
CA ARG A 67 8.51 -35.78 -8.06
C ARG A 67 8.95 -37.18 -7.58
N PRO A 68 8.01 -38.12 -7.38
CA PRO A 68 8.33 -39.50 -7.03
C PRO A 68 9.09 -40.20 -8.16
#